data_AF-A0A498NV54-F1
#
_entry.id   AF-A0A498NV54-F1
#
_cell.length_a   1.000
_cell.length_b   1.000
_cell.length_c   1.000
_cell.angle_alpha   90.00
_cell.angle_beta   90.00
_cell.angle_gamma   90.00
#
_symmetry.space_group_name_H-M   'P 1'
#
loop_
_entity.id
_entity.type
_entity.pdbx_description
1 polymer ?
#
loop_
_entity_poly.entity_id
_entity_poly.type
_entity_poly.pdbx_seq_one_letter_code
_entity_poly.pdbx_strand_id
1 'polypeptide(L)'
;MLERKTSHLQGKVNTEEKEALEKRASDLAEALEEKNKTAATLTTQLKKLQDDIRCIRKDTEKIGAEKRELTSKIQELELFTDNSEKDQKKLRLKKQDSMVEKGLLKMEVQRLRDLLYDRADGVLSLEKRRLQLQTAMKEKEQEIRVHREMLAKQIKLTEQERQGLSAAVNESLFKIDKMRKRYEILTVSLAAPEGEEEKSQAYFIIKAAQEKEELQRQGDDLDAKIRKTEKEIHALENTLQVVNNCNTTYRKAQTKVTESSPAHQEKLKLEEQRRAAEEKYTYKKRQIRELQEDIESMSRTLEGLLQEEAVQNETVETTQARVLSLNKDILSQGEKLNRAIKQCSKYTREIRSAKNTKEKTFEERDIQLRELRDLNKSVNKMLLEAMKENPELSSALQMCFMQIETFIPSEHKATTSITFYQGIYT
;
A
#
# COMPACT_ATOMS: atom_id res chain seq x y z
N MET A 1 -97.12 -52.18 -135.81
CA MET A 1 -96.72 -52.18 -134.38
C MET A 1 -95.24 -52.52 -134.11
N LEU A 2 -94.48 -53.06 -135.07
CA LEU A 2 -93.02 -53.26 -134.95
C LEU A 2 -92.19 -51.99 -135.29
N GLU A 3 -92.69 -51.13 -136.18
CA GLU A 3 -91.99 -49.89 -136.59
C GLU A 3 -91.90 -48.80 -135.50
N ARG A 4 -92.83 -48.78 -134.53
CA ARG A 4 -92.79 -47.84 -133.39
C ARG A 4 -91.74 -48.22 -132.33
N LYS A 5 -91.40 -49.51 -132.18
CA LYS A 5 -90.38 -49.97 -131.22
C LYS A 5 -88.96 -49.92 -131.78
N THR A 6 -88.76 -50.19 -133.07
CA THR A 6 -87.45 -50.04 -133.72
C THR A 6 -87.05 -48.57 -133.86
N SER A 7 -88.00 -47.65 -134.07
CA SER A 7 -87.73 -46.20 -134.09
C SER A 7 -87.34 -45.63 -132.71
N HIS A 8 -87.87 -46.21 -131.62
CA HIS A 8 -87.54 -45.83 -130.25
C HIS A 8 -86.12 -46.27 -129.84
N LEU A 9 -85.67 -47.43 -130.34
CA LEU A 9 -84.30 -47.95 -130.15
C LEU A 9 -83.26 -47.30 -131.07
N GLN A 10 -83.69 -46.67 -132.18
CA GLN A 10 -82.85 -45.88 -133.10
C GLN A 10 -82.78 -44.37 -132.77
N GLY A 11 -83.32 -43.94 -131.63
CA GLY A 11 -83.18 -42.55 -131.15
C GLY A 11 -84.20 -41.55 -131.70
N LYS A 12 -85.31 -42.00 -132.33
CA LYS A 12 -86.46 -41.16 -132.68
C LYS A 12 -87.61 -41.40 -131.68
N VAL A 13 -87.46 -40.75 -130.54
CA VAL A 13 -88.46 -40.62 -129.47
C VAL A 13 -89.45 -39.50 -129.84
N ASN A 14 -90.68 -39.48 -129.30
CA ASN A 14 -91.57 -38.31 -129.41
C ASN A 14 -90.80 -37.05 -128.99
N THR A 15 -91.01 -35.91 -129.66
CA THR A 15 -90.27 -34.66 -129.42
C THR A 15 -90.24 -34.29 -127.93
N GLU A 16 -91.36 -34.48 -127.23
CA GLU A 16 -91.49 -34.21 -125.79
C GLU A 16 -90.63 -35.13 -124.89
N GLU A 17 -90.51 -36.42 -125.21
CA GLU A 17 -89.70 -37.36 -124.41
C GLU A 17 -88.20 -37.21 -124.68
N LYS A 18 -87.81 -36.85 -125.91
CA LYS A 18 -86.43 -36.53 -126.25
C LYS A 18 -86.00 -35.23 -125.57
N GLU A 19 -86.87 -34.20 -125.62
CA GLU A 19 -86.68 -32.94 -124.89
C GLU A 19 -86.62 -33.18 -123.38
N ALA A 20 -87.44 -34.07 -122.82
CA ALA A 20 -87.39 -34.40 -121.39
C ALA A 20 -86.09 -35.11 -120.98
N LEU A 21 -85.57 -36.04 -121.80
CA LEU A 21 -84.31 -36.72 -121.54
C LEU A 21 -83.10 -35.81 -121.78
N GLU A 22 -83.11 -34.97 -122.82
CA GLU A 22 -82.07 -33.95 -123.06
C GLU A 22 -82.06 -32.91 -121.94
N LYS A 23 -83.24 -32.49 -121.44
CA LYS A 23 -83.35 -31.63 -120.27
C LYS A 23 -82.80 -32.30 -119.02
N ARG A 24 -83.14 -33.57 -118.79
CA ARG A 24 -82.62 -34.34 -117.64
C ARG A 24 -81.11 -34.59 -117.73
N ALA A 25 -80.58 -34.79 -118.93
CA ALA A 25 -79.15 -34.90 -119.17
C ALA A 25 -78.43 -33.56 -118.99
N SER A 26 -79.05 -32.45 -119.41
CA SER A 26 -78.58 -31.08 -119.17
C SER A 26 -78.56 -30.78 -117.67
N ASP A 27 -79.67 -31.04 -116.96
CA ASP A 27 -79.78 -30.84 -115.50
C ASP A 27 -78.75 -31.68 -114.74
N LEU A 28 -78.53 -32.94 -115.14
CA LEU A 28 -77.51 -33.81 -114.54
C LEU A 28 -76.08 -33.36 -114.88
N ALA A 29 -75.85 -32.85 -116.09
CA ALA A 29 -74.55 -32.30 -116.49
C ALA A 29 -74.24 -30.99 -115.74
N GLU A 30 -75.22 -30.11 -115.59
CA GLU A 30 -75.12 -28.90 -114.77
C GLU A 30 -74.87 -29.24 -113.31
N ALA A 31 -75.62 -30.18 -112.73
CA ALA A 31 -75.39 -30.65 -111.37
C ALA A 31 -74.00 -31.30 -111.20
N LEU A 32 -73.54 -32.08 -112.17
CA LEU A 32 -72.19 -32.65 -112.18
C LEU A 32 -71.13 -31.55 -112.24
N GLU A 33 -71.33 -30.52 -113.07
CA GLU A 33 -70.41 -29.41 -113.21
C GLU A 33 -70.37 -28.54 -111.94
N GLU A 34 -71.51 -28.27 -111.31
CA GLU A 34 -71.58 -27.63 -109.98
C GLU A 34 -70.88 -28.46 -108.91
N LYS A 35 -71.06 -29.78 -108.89
CA LYS A 35 -70.37 -30.68 -107.96
C LYS A 35 -68.86 -30.71 -108.23
N ASN A 36 -68.43 -30.65 -109.49
CA ASN A 36 -67.01 -30.55 -109.83
C ASN A 36 -66.42 -29.18 -109.44
N LYS A 37 -67.15 -28.08 -109.63
CA LYS A 37 -66.76 -26.74 -109.17
C LYS A 37 -66.62 -26.69 -107.65
N THR A 38 -67.59 -27.24 -106.91
CA THR A 38 -67.53 -27.30 -105.43
C THR A 38 -66.44 -28.24 -104.93
N ALA A 39 -66.20 -29.38 -105.59
CA ALA A 39 -65.08 -30.26 -105.26
C ALA A 39 -63.72 -29.57 -105.49
N ALA A 40 -63.58 -28.81 -106.59
CA ALA A 40 -62.37 -28.04 -106.87
C ALA A 40 -62.12 -26.91 -105.84
N THR A 41 -63.18 -26.19 -105.43
CA THR A 41 -63.06 -25.17 -104.37
C THR A 41 -62.74 -25.78 -103.01
N LEU A 42 -63.37 -26.91 -102.64
CA LEU A 42 -63.03 -27.62 -101.40
C LEU A 42 -61.60 -28.17 -101.42
N THR A 43 -61.13 -28.68 -102.57
CA THR A 43 -59.75 -29.19 -102.71
C THR A 43 -58.72 -28.06 -102.56
N THR A 44 -58.99 -26.88 -103.12
CA THR A 44 -58.12 -25.72 -102.95
C THR A 44 -58.14 -25.17 -101.51
N GLN A 45 -59.29 -25.16 -100.86
CA GLN A 45 -59.41 -24.82 -99.43
C GLN A 45 -58.68 -25.81 -98.52
N LEU A 46 -58.79 -27.12 -98.79
CA LEU A 46 -58.06 -28.15 -98.05
C LEU A 46 -56.54 -28.00 -98.19
N LYS A 47 -56.04 -27.70 -99.40
CA LYS A 47 -54.61 -27.41 -99.59
C LYS A 47 -54.15 -26.18 -98.81
N LYS A 48 -54.93 -25.09 -98.84
CA LYS A 48 -54.64 -23.88 -98.03
C LYS A 48 -54.58 -24.21 -96.53
N LEU A 49 -55.57 -24.94 -96.02
CA LEU A 49 -55.59 -25.37 -94.61
C LEU A 49 -54.40 -26.27 -94.27
N GLN A 50 -53.98 -27.17 -95.17
CA GLN A 50 -52.80 -28.00 -94.97
C GLN A 50 -51.52 -27.15 -94.89
N ASP A 51 -51.37 -26.15 -95.75
CA ASP A 51 -50.24 -25.21 -95.72
C ASP A 51 -50.27 -24.36 -94.45
N ASP A 52 -51.43 -23.85 -94.04
CA ASP A 52 -51.61 -23.10 -92.79
C ASP A 52 -51.26 -23.95 -91.56
N ILE A 53 -51.72 -25.20 -91.50
CA ILE A 53 -51.35 -26.16 -90.45
C ILE A 53 -49.84 -26.37 -90.43
N ARG A 54 -49.19 -26.47 -91.59
CA ARG A 54 -47.74 -26.65 -91.68
C ARG A 54 -46.98 -25.42 -91.17
N CYS A 55 -47.43 -24.21 -91.53
CA CYS A 55 -46.86 -22.95 -91.05
C CYS A 55 -47.01 -22.83 -89.53
N ILE A 56 -48.22 -23.05 -89.00
CA ILE A 56 -48.50 -23.00 -87.56
C ILE A 56 -47.66 -24.03 -86.80
N ARG A 57 -47.50 -25.26 -87.33
CA ARG A 57 -46.63 -26.27 -86.70
C ARG A 57 -45.18 -25.81 -86.63
N LYS A 58 -44.64 -25.25 -87.71
CA LYS A 58 -43.27 -24.73 -87.73
C LYS A 58 -43.07 -23.58 -86.73
N ASP A 59 -44.04 -22.68 -86.61
CA ASP A 59 -43.95 -21.58 -85.65
C ASP A 59 -44.12 -22.06 -84.21
N THR A 60 -44.97 -23.07 -83.98
CA THR A 60 -45.10 -23.74 -82.68
C THR A 60 -43.79 -24.41 -82.26
N GLU A 61 -43.08 -25.04 -83.20
CA GLU A 61 -41.76 -25.64 -82.95
C GLU A 61 -40.70 -24.59 -82.60
N LYS A 62 -40.67 -23.44 -83.31
CA LYS A 62 -39.77 -22.32 -82.98
C LYS A 62 -40.05 -21.74 -81.59
N ILE A 63 -41.31 -21.42 -81.30
CA ILE A 63 -41.72 -20.91 -79.98
C ILE A 63 -41.40 -21.94 -78.89
N GLY A 64 -41.57 -23.23 -79.17
CA GLY A 64 -41.18 -24.31 -78.26
C GLY A 64 -39.68 -24.42 -78.04
N ALA A 65 -38.85 -24.07 -79.03
CA ALA A 65 -37.39 -23.98 -78.87
C ALA A 65 -37.00 -22.76 -78.02
N GLU A 66 -37.50 -21.58 -78.35
CA GLU A 66 -37.26 -20.34 -77.59
C GLU A 66 -37.71 -20.47 -76.13
N LYS A 67 -38.88 -21.08 -75.88
CA LYS A 67 -39.35 -21.36 -74.52
C LYS A 67 -38.38 -22.25 -73.76
N ARG A 68 -37.80 -23.29 -74.39
CA ARG A 68 -36.82 -24.17 -73.75
C ARG A 68 -35.52 -23.42 -73.43
N GLU A 69 -35.05 -22.58 -74.34
CA GLU A 69 -33.86 -21.73 -74.11
C GLU A 69 -34.09 -20.74 -72.96
N LEU A 70 -35.22 -20.03 -72.95
CA LEU A 70 -35.58 -19.12 -71.86
C LEU A 70 -35.74 -19.86 -70.53
N THR A 71 -36.31 -21.06 -70.54
CA THR A 71 -36.43 -21.89 -69.32
C THR A 71 -35.04 -22.28 -68.79
N SER A 72 -34.11 -22.68 -69.67
CA SER A 72 -32.72 -22.94 -69.29
C SER A 72 -32.05 -21.69 -68.71
N LYS A 73 -32.28 -20.52 -69.31
CA LYS A 73 -31.72 -19.26 -68.82
C LYS A 73 -32.26 -18.85 -67.46
N ILE A 74 -33.56 -19.06 -67.22
CA ILE A 74 -34.17 -18.84 -65.91
C ILE A 74 -33.52 -19.74 -64.86
N GLN A 75 -33.37 -21.03 -65.15
CA GLN A 75 -32.72 -21.97 -64.23
C GLN A 75 -31.26 -21.59 -63.92
N GLU A 76 -30.49 -21.13 -64.91
CA GLU A 76 -29.14 -20.62 -64.70
C GLU A 76 -29.12 -19.40 -63.77
N LEU A 77 -30.04 -18.45 -63.98
CA LEU A 77 -30.14 -17.24 -63.16
C LEU A 77 -30.60 -17.55 -61.73
N GLU A 78 -31.52 -18.50 -61.55
CA GLU A 78 -31.95 -18.98 -60.24
C GLU A 78 -30.77 -19.60 -59.49
N LEU A 79 -29.99 -20.49 -60.13
CA LEU A 79 -28.79 -21.07 -59.54
C LEU A 79 -27.73 -20.01 -59.19
N PHE A 80 -27.54 -19.02 -60.06
CA PHE A 80 -26.63 -17.90 -59.79
C PHE A 80 -27.10 -17.07 -58.58
N THR A 81 -28.39 -16.82 -58.48
CA THR A 81 -29.00 -16.07 -57.36
C THR A 81 -28.83 -16.84 -56.06
N ASP A 82 -29.15 -18.14 -56.04
CA ASP A 82 -28.98 -19.01 -54.88
C ASP A 82 -27.52 -19.07 -54.40
N ASN A 83 -26.57 -19.17 -55.32
CA ASN A 83 -25.15 -19.18 -54.97
C ASN A 83 -24.70 -17.82 -54.42
N SER A 84 -25.15 -16.72 -55.03
CA SER A 84 -24.85 -15.37 -54.57
C SER A 84 -25.42 -15.11 -53.17
N GLU A 85 -26.63 -15.58 -52.88
CA GLU A 85 -27.23 -15.48 -51.55
C GLU A 85 -26.45 -16.29 -50.50
N LYS A 86 -26.03 -17.52 -50.84
CA LYS A 86 -25.22 -18.35 -49.95
C LYS A 86 -23.89 -17.66 -49.64
N ASP A 87 -23.23 -17.09 -50.63
CA ASP A 87 -21.97 -16.39 -50.43
C ASP A 87 -22.14 -15.09 -49.65
N GLN A 88 -23.24 -14.35 -49.87
CA GLN A 88 -23.58 -13.19 -49.05
C GLN A 88 -23.80 -13.58 -47.58
N LYS A 89 -24.50 -14.68 -47.30
CA LYS A 89 -24.68 -15.21 -45.94
C LYS A 89 -23.34 -15.56 -45.30
N LYS A 90 -22.44 -16.26 -46.01
CA LYS A 90 -21.08 -16.55 -45.52
C LYS A 90 -20.28 -15.27 -45.22
N LEU A 91 -20.36 -14.27 -46.10
CA LEU A 91 -19.64 -13.01 -45.91
C LEU A 91 -20.16 -12.23 -44.70
N ARG A 92 -21.49 -12.26 -44.47
CA ARG A 92 -22.11 -11.67 -43.28
C ARG A 92 -21.63 -12.33 -41.99
N LEU A 93 -21.54 -13.66 -41.95
CA LEU A 93 -21.02 -14.38 -40.79
C LEU A 93 -19.56 -14.02 -40.52
N LYS A 94 -18.69 -14.05 -41.55
CA LYS A 94 -17.29 -13.62 -41.42
C LYS A 94 -17.16 -12.19 -40.89
N LYS A 95 -18.00 -11.26 -41.37
CA LYS A 95 -18.05 -9.89 -40.86
C LYS A 95 -18.42 -9.84 -39.39
N GLN A 96 -19.41 -10.62 -38.94
CA GLN A 96 -19.82 -10.69 -37.55
C GLN A 96 -18.67 -11.24 -36.68
N ASP A 97 -18.04 -12.33 -37.10
CA ASP A 97 -16.88 -12.91 -36.41
C ASP A 97 -15.74 -11.89 -36.25
N SER A 98 -15.34 -11.21 -37.35
CA SER A 98 -14.30 -10.17 -37.28
C SER A 98 -14.69 -8.96 -36.42
N MET A 99 -15.99 -8.63 -36.32
CA MET A 99 -16.46 -7.57 -35.42
C MET A 99 -16.29 -7.97 -33.95
N VAL A 100 -16.58 -9.23 -33.61
CA VAL A 100 -16.37 -9.77 -32.27
C VAL A 100 -14.88 -9.80 -31.92
N GLU A 101 -14.03 -10.30 -32.83
CA GLU A 101 -12.57 -10.29 -32.66
C GLU A 101 -12.03 -8.87 -32.43
N LYS A 102 -12.48 -7.89 -33.23
CA LYS A 102 -12.12 -6.48 -33.04
C LYS A 102 -12.57 -5.95 -31.68
N GLY A 103 -13.74 -6.36 -31.19
CA GLY A 103 -14.23 -6.02 -29.86
C GLY A 103 -13.34 -6.57 -28.76
N LEU A 104 -12.98 -7.85 -28.84
CA LEU A 104 -12.07 -8.52 -27.91
C LEU A 104 -10.69 -7.84 -27.88
N LEU A 105 -10.12 -7.54 -29.05
CA LEU A 105 -8.83 -6.85 -29.15
C LEU A 105 -8.89 -5.44 -28.54
N LYS A 106 -9.98 -4.69 -28.75
CA LYS A 106 -10.16 -3.37 -28.12
C LYS A 106 -10.21 -3.47 -26.59
N MET A 107 -10.91 -4.46 -26.05
CA MET A 107 -10.98 -4.68 -24.60
C MET A 107 -9.61 -5.03 -24.03
N GLU A 108 -8.82 -5.87 -24.71
CA GLU A 108 -7.47 -6.22 -24.28
C GLU A 108 -6.51 -5.03 -24.35
N VAL A 109 -6.60 -4.21 -25.41
CA VAL A 109 -5.81 -2.97 -25.51
C VAL A 109 -6.16 -2.01 -24.38
N GLN A 110 -7.44 -1.87 -24.02
CA GLN A 110 -7.87 -1.03 -22.90
C GLN A 110 -7.31 -1.58 -21.59
N ARG A 111 -7.43 -2.88 -21.33
CA ARG A 111 -6.90 -3.55 -20.13
C ARG A 111 -5.39 -3.36 -19.98
N LEU A 112 -4.63 -3.55 -21.07
CA LEU A 112 -3.18 -3.36 -21.07
C LEU A 112 -2.79 -1.89 -20.86
N ARG A 113 -3.57 -0.96 -21.39
CA ARG A 113 -3.36 0.48 -21.19
C ARG A 113 -3.58 0.88 -19.74
N ASP A 114 -4.66 0.40 -19.12
CA ASP A 114 -4.98 0.68 -17.73
C ASP A 114 -3.88 0.11 -16.81
N LEU A 115 -3.44 -1.13 -17.06
CA LEU A 115 -2.32 -1.75 -16.34
C LEU A 115 -1.01 -0.95 -16.49
N LEU A 116 -0.75 -0.40 -17.68
CA LEU A 116 0.43 0.44 -17.93
C LEU A 116 0.35 1.74 -17.14
N TYR A 117 -0.82 2.38 -17.09
CA TYR A 117 -1.02 3.61 -16.31
C TYR A 117 -0.87 3.36 -14.81
N ASP A 118 -1.49 2.30 -14.28
CA ASP A 118 -1.33 1.90 -12.87
C ASP A 118 0.14 1.67 -12.52
N ARG A 119 0.89 1.02 -13.42
CA ARG A 119 2.33 0.79 -13.23
C ARG A 119 3.13 2.09 -13.30
N ALA A 120 2.81 2.98 -14.22
CA ALA A 120 3.46 4.28 -14.36
C ALA A 120 3.25 5.15 -13.10
N ASP A 121 2.02 5.20 -12.60
CA ASP A 121 1.68 5.91 -11.35
C ASP A 121 2.40 5.30 -10.14
N GLY A 122 2.48 3.96 -10.09
CA GLY A 122 3.27 3.24 -9.10
C GLY A 122 4.76 3.66 -9.14
N VAL A 123 5.37 3.71 -10.32
CA VAL A 123 6.76 4.14 -10.49
C VAL A 123 6.96 5.62 -10.10
N LEU A 124 6.05 6.51 -10.51
CA LEU A 124 6.11 7.93 -10.14
C LEU A 124 6.01 8.15 -8.62
N SER A 125 5.13 7.40 -7.96
CA SER A 125 4.98 7.48 -6.50
C SER A 125 6.23 6.99 -5.76
N LEU A 126 6.84 5.89 -6.23
CA LEU A 126 8.10 5.38 -5.70
C LEU A 126 9.25 6.36 -5.92
N GLU A 127 9.32 6.97 -7.09
CA GLU A 127 10.37 7.95 -7.42
C GLU A 127 10.24 9.21 -6.57
N LYS A 128 9.00 9.68 -6.32
CA LYS A 128 8.73 10.78 -5.39
C LYS A 128 9.19 10.42 -3.97
N ARG A 129 8.87 9.22 -3.47
CA ARG A 129 9.29 8.76 -2.14
C ARG A 129 10.81 8.61 -2.04
N ARG A 130 11.45 8.08 -3.08
CA ARG A 130 12.91 7.97 -3.19
C ARG A 130 13.57 9.34 -3.08
N LEU A 131 13.06 10.33 -3.81
CA LEU A 131 13.59 11.69 -3.80
C LEU A 131 13.41 12.35 -2.41
N GLN A 132 12.25 12.19 -1.78
CA GLN A 132 11.99 12.70 -0.43
C GLN A 132 12.96 12.10 0.60
N LEU A 133 13.16 10.77 0.56
CA LEU A 133 14.12 10.10 1.44
C LEU A 133 15.55 10.56 1.17
N GLN A 134 15.93 10.72 -0.10
CA GLN A 134 17.27 11.19 -0.47
C GLN A 134 17.53 12.61 0.05
N THR A 135 16.54 13.50 -0.01
CA THR A 135 16.65 14.86 0.54
C THR A 135 16.76 14.82 2.07
N ALA A 136 15.90 14.07 2.75
CA ALA A 136 15.96 13.93 4.21
C ALA A 136 17.29 13.33 4.69
N MET A 137 17.83 12.34 3.98
CA MET A 137 19.16 11.77 4.29
C MET A 137 20.26 12.82 4.15
N LYS A 138 20.26 13.62 3.07
CA LYS A 138 21.25 14.70 2.88
C LYS A 138 21.16 15.77 3.97
N GLU A 139 19.94 16.11 4.40
CA GLU A 139 19.72 17.03 5.52
C GLU A 139 20.29 16.48 6.83
N LYS A 140 20.01 15.20 7.14
CA LYS A 140 20.56 14.55 8.34
C LYS A 140 22.07 14.39 8.29
N GLU A 141 22.65 14.05 7.15
CA GLU A 141 24.10 14.04 6.96
C GLU A 141 24.71 15.42 7.21
N GLN A 142 24.04 16.48 6.76
CA GLN A 142 24.48 17.86 6.97
C GLN A 142 24.41 18.26 8.45
N GLU A 143 23.30 17.96 9.13
CA GLU A 143 23.13 18.18 10.56
C GLU A 143 24.24 17.48 11.35
N ILE A 144 24.47 16.19 11.08
CA ILE A 144 25.53 15.40 11.73
C ILE A 144 26.91 16.03 11.46
N ARG A 145 27.18 16.50 10.24
CA ARG A 145 28.45 17.15 9.90
C ARG A 145 28.66 18.41 10.74
N VAL A 146 27.67 19.29 10.81
CA VAL A 146 27.74 20.53 11.60
C VAL A 146 27.92 20.22 13.08
N HIS A 147 27.19 19.24 13.63
CA HIS A 147 27.36 18.81 15.03
C HIS A 147 28.74 18.24 15.31
N ARG A 148 29.31 17.44 14.40
CA ARG A 148 30.68 16.93 14.51
C ARG A 148 31.71 18.06 14.51
N GLU A 149 31.55 19.04 13.61
CA GLU A 149 32.44 20.21 13.56
C GLU A 149 32.36 21.05 14.83
N MET A 150 31.15 21.25 15.36
CA MET A 150 30.92 21.95 16.62
C MET A 150 31.59 21.21 17.80
N LEU A 151 31.40 19.89 17.92
CA LEU A 151 32.04 19.08 18.96
C LEU A 151 33.56 19.11 18.83
N ALA A 152 34.10 19.04 17.62
CA ALA A 152 35.54 19.16 17.38
C ALA A 152 36.09 20.53 17.81
N LYS A 153 35.34 21.62 17.59
CA LYS A 153 35.69 22.95 18.11
C LYS A 153 35.63 22.99 19.64
N GLN A 154 34.62 22.39 20.25
CA GLN A 154 34.50 22.34 21.71
C GLN A 154 35.69 21.60 22.34
N ILE A 155 36.09 20.45 21.77
CA ILE A 155 37.26 19.68 22.23
C ILE A 155 38.54 20.51 22.13
N LYS A 156 38.71 21.29 21.04
CA LYS A 156 39.89 22.17 20.90
C LYS A 156 39.91 23.28 21.94
N LEU A 157 38.77 23.89 22.23
CA LEU A 157 38.65 24.94 23.25
C LEU A 157 38.96 24.39 24.65
N THR A 158 38.36 23.26 25.02
CA THR A 158 38.60 22.64 26.33
C THR A 158 40.05 22.17 26.48
N GLU A 159 40.68 21.68 25.42
CA GLU A 159 42.10 21.33 25.44
C GLU A 159 43.00 22.57 25.60
N GLN A 160 42.65 23.69 24.96
CA GLN A 160 43.35 24.97 25.18
C GLN A 160 43.20 25.47 26.62
N GLU A 161 42.00 25.38 27.21
CA GLU A 161 41.76 25.72 28.62
C GLU A 161 42.57 24.81 29.56
N ARG A 162 42.59 23.49 29.30
CA ARG A 162 43.39 22.52 30.05
C ARG A 162 44.88 22.85 29.99
N GLN A 163 45.39 23.22 28.81
CA GLN A 163 46.79 23.65 28.64
C GLN A 163 47.08 24.95 29.40
N GLY A 164 46.18 25.93 29.37
CA GLY A 164 46.30 27.16 30.14
C GLY A 164 46.34 26.93 31.66
N LEU A 165 45.45 26.08 32.18
CA LEU A 165 45.45 25.68 33.59
C LEU A 165 46.73 24.94 33.97
N SER A 166 47.19 24.01 33.13
CA SER A 166 48.44 23.28 33.32
C SER A 166 49.64 24.24 33.41
N ALA A 167 49.70 25.24 32.54
CA ALA A 167 50.74 26.27 32.58
C ALA A 167 50.70 27.08 33.89
N ALA A 168 49.52 27.50 34.36
CA ALA A 168 49.35 28.23 35.62
C ALA A 168 49.75 27.38 36.85
N VAL A 169 49.44 26.09 36.83
CA VAL A 169 49.87 25.13 37.87
C VAL A 169 51.40 25.01 37.87
N ASN A 170 52.02 24.83 36.71
CA ASN A 170 53.48 24.73 36.60
C ASN A 170 54.18 26.02 37.06
N GLU A 171 53.63 27.20 36.74
CA GLU A 171 54.16 28.47 37.23
C GLU A 171 54.06 28.56 38.76
N SER A 172 52.95 28.10 39.33
CA SER A 172 52.76 28.06 40.80
C SER A 172 53.74 27.10 41.47
N LEU A 173 53.93 25.90 40.90
CA LEU A 173 54.94 24.94 41.36
C LEU A 173 56.36 25.52 41.27
N PHE A 174 56.69 26.23 40.19
CA PHE A 174 57.97 26.90 40.06
C PHE A 174 58.18 27.99 41.13
N LYS A 175 57.14 28.78 41.43
CA LYS A 175 57.17 29.77 42.53
C LYS A 175 57.39 29.10 43.88
N ILE A 176 56.69 27.99 44.15
CA ILE A 176 56.86 27.21 45.38
C ILE A 176 58.28 26.65 45.47
N ASP A 177 58.79 26.04 44.40
CA ASP A 177 60.16 25.49 44.36
C ASP A 177 61.21 26.58 44.59
N LYS A 178 61.04 27.76 43.98
CA LYS A 178 61.90 28.92 44.22
C LYS A 178 61.88 29.35 45.69
N MET A 179 60.71 29.40 46.32
CA MET A 179 60.59 29.74 47.74
C MET A 179 61.20 28.65 48.63
N ARG A 180 60.97 27.37 48.32
CA ARG A 180 61.56 26.23 49.01
C ARG A 180 63.08 26.28 48.97
N LYS A 181 63.69 26.47 47.78
CA LYS A 181 65.14 26.63 47.62
C LYS A 181 65.69 27.82 48.41
N ARG A 182 64.97 28.95 48.47
CA ARG A 182 65.35 30.10 49.31
C ARG A 182 65.33 29.75 50.80
N TYR A 183 64.30 29.06 51.28
CA TYR A 183 64.23 28.61 52.67
C TYR A 183 65.33 27.60 52.98
N GLU A 184 65.63 26.68 52.07
CA GLU A 184 66.72 25.71 52.21
C GLU A 184 68.08 26.41 52.30
N ILE A 185 68.38 27.35 51.41
CA ILE A 185 69.59 28.18 51.48
C ILE A 185 69.64 28.96 52.80
N LEU A 186 68.53 29.59 53.22
CA LEU A 186 68.48 30.32 54.48
C LEU A 186 68.77 29.39 55.66
N THR A 187 68.17 28.20 55.68
CA THR A 187 68.35 27.19 56.72
C THR A 187 69.80 26.70 56.75
N VAL A 188 70.40 26.39 55.60
CA VAL A 188 71.81 26.00 55.49
C VAL A 188 72.75 27.15 55.88
N SER A 189 72.42 28.40 55.55
CA SER A 189 73.22 29.56 55.96
C SER A 189 73.08 29.90 57.46
N LEU A 190 71.94 29.55 58.08
CA LEU A 190 71.77 29.58 59.53
C LEU A 190 72.38 28.35 60.22
N ALA A 191 72.64 27.27 59.48
CA ALA A 191 73.36 26.12 59.99
C ALA A 191 74.83 26.51 60.19
N ALA A 192 75.35 26.23 61.38
CA ALA A 192 76.72 26.55 61.75
C ALA A 192 77.72 25.80 60.86
N PRO A 193 78.91 26.37 60.57
CA PRO A 193 79.95 25.69 59.80
C PRO A 193 80.36 24.38 60.48
N GLU A 194 80.51 23.33 59.66
CA GLU A 194 80.72 21.93 60.06
C GLU A 194 81.70 21.78 61.22
N GLY A 195 81.19 21.25 62.35
CA GLY A 195 81.99 20.92 63.53
C GLY A 195 81.26 21.03 64.87
N GLU A 196 80.11 21.69 64.94
CA GLU A 196 79.27 21.73 66.14
C GLU A 196 77.84 21.23 65.85
N GLU A 197 77.29 20.42 66.76
CA GLU A 197 75.93 19.86 66.67
C GLU A 197 74.89 20.92 66.28
N GLU A 198 73.93 20.52 65.44
CA GLU A 198 72.79 21.34 65.00
C GLU A 198 71.98 21.85 66.21
N LYS A 199 72.36 23.02 66.71
CA LYS A 199 71.68 23.67 67.82
C LYS A 199 70.54 24.53 67.28
N SER A 200 69.32 24.01 67.38
CA SER A 200 68.08 24.70 66.97
C SER A 200 67.94 26.08 67.63
N GLN A 201 67.20 27.03 67.03
CA GLN A 201 66.98 28.38 67.57
C GLN A 201 66.48 28.37 69.03
N ALA A 202 65.75 27.32 69.41
CA ALA A 202 65.36 27.05 70.79
C ALA A 202 66.56 26.85 71.72
N TYR A 203 67.63 26.18 71.29
CA TYR A 203 68.88 26.03 72.05
C TYR A 203 69.54 27.38 72.32
N PHE A 204 69.63 28.28 71.33
CA PHE A 204 70.20 29.62 71.56
C PHE A 204 69.36 30.46 72.51
N ILE A 205 68.03 30.35 72.43
CA ILE A 205 67.11 31.00 73.37
C ILE A 205 67.28 30.39 74.78
N ILE A 206 67.39 29.07 74.89
CA ILE A 206 67.57 28.36 76.16
C ILE A 206 68.94 28.68 76.76
N LYS A 207 70.01 28.73 75.96
CA LYS A 207 71.36 29.10 76.42
C LYS A 207 71.41 30.56 76.85
N ALA A 208 70.80 31.48 76.09
CA ALA A 208 70.66 32.86 76.50
C ALA A 208 69.82 33.00 77.79
N ALA A 209 68.80 32.16 77.98
CA ALA A 209 68.02 32.10 79.22
C ALA A 209 68.81 31.50 80.39
N GLN A 210 69.66 30.50 80.15
CA GLN A 210 70.56 29.91 81.15
C GLN A 210 71.65 30.89 81.57
N GLU A 211 72.31 31.57 80.62
CA GLU A 211 73.29 32.63 80.90
C GLU A 211 72.62 33.79 81.65
N LYS A 212 71.37 34.12 81.31
CA LYS A 212 70.58 35.12 82.05
C LYS A 212 70.30 34.67 83.49
N GLU A 213 69.95 33.41 83.72
CA GLU A 213 69.72 32.85 85.07
C GLU A 213 71.03 32.78 85.89
N GLU A 214 72.15 32.43 85.25
CA GLU A 214 73.48 32.45 85.88
C GLU A 214 73.91 33.87 86.27
N LEU A 215 73.69 34.84 85.39
CA LEU A 215 73.86 36.26 85.69
C LEU A 215 72.92 36.74 86.79
N GLN A 216 71.70 36.21 86.85
CA GLN A 216 70.74 36.53 87.90
C GLN A 216 71.17 35.95 89.25
N ARG A 217 71.73 34.73 89.30
CA ARG A 217 72.35 34.19 90.52
C ARG A 217 73.60 34.95 90.96
N GLN A 218 74.43 35.39 90.01
CA GLN A 218 75.55 36.29 90.32
C GLN A 218 75.03 37.65 90.83
N GLY A 219 73.90 38.12 90.30
CA GLY A 219 73.14 39.25 90.81
C GLY A 219 72.66 39.03 92.25
N ASP A 220 72.06 37.88 92.56
CA ASP A 220 71.57 37.55 93.91
C ASP A 220 72.72 37.45 94.93
N ASP A 221 73.90 36.94 94.55
CA ASP A 221 75.10 36.90 95.40
C ASP A 221 75.68 38.31 95.65
N LEU A 222 75.63 39.18 94.63
CA LEU A 222 75.96 40.59 94.78
C LEU A 222 74.91 41.32 95.62
N ASP A 223 73.63 40.98 95.50
CA ASP A 223 72.53 41.49 96.32
C ASP A 223 72.65 41.03 97.77
N ALA A 224 73.17 39.83 98.04
CA ALA A 224 73.48 39.38 99.40
C ALA A 224 74.63 40.20 100.03
N LYS A 225 75.63 40.58 99.23
CA LYS A 225 76.68 41.54 99.64
C LYS A 225 76.10 42.94 99.83
N ILE A 226 75.19 43.36 98.96
CA ILE A 226 74.46 44.63 99.06
C ILE A 226 73.63 44.67 100.33
N ARG A 227 72.89 43.61 100.70
CA ARG A 227 72.13 43.53 101.97
C ARG A 227 73.00 43.68 103.22
N LYS A 228 74.28 43.31 103.14
CA LYS A 228 75.25 43.50 104.22
C LYS A 228 75.67 44.96 104.33
N THR A 229 75.90 45.63 103.20
CA THR A 229 76.15 47.08 103.13
C THR A 229 74.88 47.91 103.34
N GLU A 230 73.69 47.37 103.06
CA GLU A 230 72.39 48.01 103.30
C GLU A 230 72.09 48.07 104.79
N LYS A 231 72.51 47.08 105.60
CA LYS A 231 72.43 47.20 107.08
C LYS A 231 73.33 48.32 107.63
N GLU A 232 74.41 48.66 106.94
CA GLU A 232 75.29 49.79 107.25
C GLU A 232 74.73 51.12 106.71
N ILE A 233 74.00 51.10 105.59
CA ILE A 233 73.26 52.23 105.02
C ILE A 233 71.93 52.49 105.76
N HIS A 234 71.30 51.51 106.40
CA HIS A 234 70.06 51.65 107.18
C HIS A 234 70.25 52.50 108.45
N ALA A 235 71.49 52.58 108.95
CA ALA A 235 71.88 53.53 109.98
C ALA A 235 72.01 54.98 109.45
N LEU A 236 72.23 55.16 108.14
CA LEU A 236 72.32 56.45 107.44
C LEU A 236 70.97 56.87 106.79
N GLU A 237 70.07 55.93 106.49
CA GLU A 237 68.74 56.16 105.92
C GLU A 237 67.69 56.64 106.95
N ASN A 238 67.85 56.34 108.24
CA ASN A 238 67.01 56.94 109.30
C ASN A 238 67.15 58.47 109.39
N THR A 239 68.21 59.05 108.79
CA THR A 239 68.41 60.49 108.60
C THR A 239 67.78 61.06 107.32
N LEU A 240 67.39 60.21 106.36
CA LEU A 240 66.83 60.61 105.06
C LEU A 240 65.32 60.30 104.92
N GLN A 241 64.79 59.45 105.80
CA GLN A 241 63.39 59.02 105.87
C GLN A 241 62.40 60.12 106.33
N VAL A 242 62.90 61.27 106.81
CA VAL A 242 62.09 62.48 107.07
C VAL A 242 61.77 63.25 105.77
N VAL A 243 62.51 63.06 104.69
CA VAL A 243 62.40 63.91 103.48
C VAL A 243 61.57 63.27 102.34
N ASN A 244 61.48 61.94 102.24
CA ASN A 244 60.86 61.29 101.07
C ASN A 244 59.43 60.75 101.27
N ASN A 245 58.84 60.89 102.46
CA ASN A 245 57.46 60.49 102.72
C ASN A 245 56.39 61.39 102.05
N CYS A 246 56.78 62.45 101.33
CA CYS A 246 55.86 63.33 100.59
C CYS A 246 55.46 62.85 99.19
N ASN A 247 56.01 61.75 98.66
CA ASN A 247 55.69 61.31 97.28
C ASN A 247 55.14 59.88 97.19
N THR A 248 54.44 59.45 98.25
CA THR A 248 53.72 58.17 98.31
C THR A 248 52.50 58.08 97.43
N THR A 249 51.94 59.16 96.89
CA THR A 249 50.52 59.05 96.49
C THR A 249 50.17 59.81 95.24
N TYR A 250 50.88 59.54 94.15
CA TYR A 250 50.32 59.82 92.84
C TYR A 250 50.45 58.63 91.89
N ARG A 251 49.31 57.94 91.79
CA ARG A 251 48.84 57.25 90.58
C ARG A 251 49.59 55.94 90.31
N LYS A 252 49.25 54.84 91.01
CA LYS A 252 47.93 54.20 90.92
C LYS A 252 47.32 54.35 89.52
N ALA A 253 47.64 53.42 88.62
CA ALA A 253 46.78 53.04 87.50
C ALA A 253 47.27 51.73 86.86
N GLN A 254 47.06 50.62 87.56
CA GLN A 254 47.01 49.30 86.92
C GLN A 254 45.61 49.08 86.32
N THR A 255 45.58 48.34 85.20
CA THR A 255 44.45 47.63 84.54
C THR A 255 43.42 48.39 83.68
N LYS A 256 43.21 47.96 82.42
CA LYS A 256 42.27 46.88 82.01
C LYS A 256 42.44 46.47 80.52
N VAL A 257 42.17 45.20 80.22
CA VAL A 257 42.07 44.56 78.88
C VAL A 257 40.65 44.74 78.31
N THR A 258 40.53 44.90 76.99
CA THR A 258 39.30 45.22 76.25
C THR A 258 38.82 44.09 75.33
N GLU A 259 37.50 43.94 75.22
CA GLU A 259 36.76 43.01 74.36
C GLU A 259 36.67 43.51 72.91
N SER A 260 37.71 43.28 72.10
CA SER A 260 37.60 43.26 70.63
C SER A 260 38.71 42.39 70.07
N SER A 261 38.41 41.10 69.88
CA SER A 261 39.35 40.13 69.31
C SER A 261 38.93 39.74 67.88
N PRO A 262 39.87 39.67 66.92
CA PRO A 262 39.62 39.27 65.53
C PRO A 262 38.95 37.88 65.38
N ALA A 263 39.02 37.04 66.41
CA ALA A 263 38.36 35.73 66.45
C ALA A 263 36.82 35.80 66.36
N HIS A 264 36.19 36.90 66.80
CA HIS A 264 34.72 37.02 66.74
C HIS A 264 34.21 37.32 65.32
N GLN A 265 34.97 38.07 64.53
CA GLN A 265 34.62 38.40 63.14
C GLN A 265 34.79 37.20 62.19
N GLU A 266 35.74 36.31 62.48
CA GLU A 266 35.96 35.07 61.71
C GLU A 266 34.83 34.06 61.91
N LYS A 267 34.31 33.95 63.15
CA LYS A 267 33.16 33.10 63.47
C LYS A 267 31.92 33.43 62.64
N LEU A 268 31.59 34.72 62.50
CA LEU A 268 30.42 35.17 61.72
C LEU A 268 30.54 34.80 60.23
N LYS A 269 31.73 34.95 59.63
CA LYS A 269 31.97 34.58 58.22
C LYS A 269 31.80 33.08 57.97
N LEU A 270 32.29 32.25 58.89
CA LEU A 270 32.16 30.80 58.79
C LEU A 270 30.70 30.34 58.98
N GLU A 271 29.93 30.99 59.84
CA GLU A 271 28.49 30.70 60.01
C GLU A 271 27.67 31.05 58.76
N GLU A 272 27.98 32.14 58.06
CA GLU A 272 27.33 32.50 56.79
C GLU A 272 27.67 31.52 55.67
N GLN A 273 28.95 31.13 55.54
CA GLN A 273 29.37 30.13 54.55
C GLN A 273 28.70 28.76 54.79
N ARG A 274 28.54 28.37 56.06
CA ARG A 274 27.82 27.15 56.44
C ARG A 274 26.35 27.19 56.02
N ARG A 275 25.64 28.30 56.28
CA ARG A 275 24.23 28.45 55.86
C ARG A 275 24.07 28.37 54.34
N ALA A 276 24.93 29.05 53.58
CA ALA A 276 24.88 29.00 52.12
C ALA A 276 25.15 27.59 51.55
N ALA A 277 26.02 26.80 52.20
CA ALA A 277 26.25 25.41 51.84
C ALA A 277 25.06 24.50 52.18
N GLU A 278 24.43 24.70 53.35
CA GLU A 278 23.22 23.98 53.78
C GLU A 278 22.02 24.23 52.84
N GLU A 279 21.82 25.46 52.37
CA GLU A 279 20.80 25.80 51.37
C GLU A 279 21.04 25.11 50.01
N LYS A 280 22.28 25.11 49.52
CA LYS A 280 22.63 24.39 48.28
C LYS A 280 22.43 22.88 48.40
N TYR A 281 22.79 22.30 49.55
CA TYR A 281 22.60 20.89 49.83
C TYR A 281 21.11 20.51 49.84
N THR A 282 20.27 21.28 50.53
CA THR A 282 18.82 21.01 50.59
C THR A 282 18.15 21.14 49.22
N TYR A 283 18.57 22.11 48.40
CA TYR A 283 18.12 22.24 47.01
C TYR A 283 18.50 21.03 46.16
N LYS A 284 19.77 20.59 46.22
CA LYS A 284 20.23 19.40 45.48
C LYS A 284 19.54 18.13 45.94
N LYS A 285 19.27 17.98 47.23
CA LYS A 285 18.49 16.85 47.78
C LYS A 285 17.04 16.84 47.31
N ARG A 286 16.44 18.01 47.01
CA ARG A 286 15.12 18.09 46.37
C ARG A 286 15.17 17.63 44.91
N GLN A 287 16.13 18.15 44.13
CA GLN A 287 16.32 17.74 42.73
C GLN A 287 16.53 16.22 42.59
N ILE A 288 17.31 15.61 43.50
CA ILE A 288 17.53 14.16 43.48
C ILE A 288 16.22 13.39 43.70
N ARG A 289 15.35 13.85 44.60
CA ARG A 289 14.06 13.20 44.84
C ARG A 289 13.11 13.33 43.66
N GLU A 290 13.01 14.51 43.05
CA GLU A 290 12.21 14.72 41.84
C GLU A 290 12.66 13.80 40.70
N LEU A 291 13.97 13.72 40.45
CA LEU A 291 14.51 12.81 39.44
C LEU A 291 14.29 11.33 39.77
N GLN A 292 14.31 10.94 41.04
CA GLN A 292 14.01 9.58 41.47
C GLN A 292 12.53 9.23 41.21
N GLU A 293 11.61 10.13 41.55
CA GLU A 293 10.18 9.97 41.29
C GLU A 293 9.90 9.88 39.78
N ASP A 294 10.57 10.70 38.97
CA ASP A 294 10.47 10.65 37.51
C ASP A 294 10.96 9.30 36.96
N ILE A 295 12.12 8.81 37.40
CA ILE A 295 12.66 7.51 37.00
C ILE A 295 11.70 6.38 37.37
N GLU A 296 11.14 6.39 38.58
CA GLU A 296 10.17 5.39 39.03
C GLU A 296 8.85 5.45 38.24
N SER A 297 8.40 6.66 37.86
CA SER A 297 7.21 6.83 37.02
C SER A 297 7.44 6.28 35.61
N MET A 298 8.57 6.62 34.98
CA MET A 298 8.94 6.15 33.65
C MET A 298 9.17 4.64 33.62
N SER A 299 9.76 4.08 34.69
CA SER A 299 9.97 2.63 34.82
C SER A 299 8.64 1.87 34.86
N ARG A 300 7.65 2.37 35.61
CA ARG A 300 6.30 1.80 35.64
C ARG A 300 5.60 1.88 34.28
N THR A 301 5.75 2.99 33.56
CA THR A 301 5.21 3.12 32.21
C THR A 301 5.87 2.14 31.24
N LEU A 302 7.19 1.98 31.32
CA LEU A 302 7.93 1.03 30.48
C LEU A 302 7.49 -0.41 30.74
N GLU A 303 7.32 -0.79 32.00
CA GLU A 303 6.83 -2.13 32.38
C GLU A 303 5.42 -2.40 31.84
N GLY A 304 4.53 -1.41 31.91
CA GLY A 304 3.20 -1.50 31.30
C GLY A 304 3.25 -1.71 29.78
N LEU A 305 4.09 -0.94 29.07
CA LEU A 305 4.27 -1.08 27.63
C LEU A 305 4.85 -2.45 27.23
N LEU A 306 5.79 -2.98 28.01
CA LEU A 306 6.34 -4.32 27.78
C LEU A 306 5.29 -5.42 27.98
N GLN A 307 4.40 -5.26 28.96
CA GLN A 307 3.29 -6.20 29.16
C GLN A 307 2.27 -6.14 28.02
N GLU A 308 1.94 -4.94 27.53
CA GLU A 308 1.08 -4.76 26.36
C GLU A 308 1.71 -5.38 25.09
N GLU A 309 3.01 -5.18 24.88
CA GLU A 309 3.75 -5.80 23.77
C GLU A 309 3.69 -7.33 23.84
N ALA A 310 3.88 -7.92 25.04
CA ALA A 310 3.79 -9.36 25.24
C ALA A 310 2.40 -9.91 24.88
N VAL A 311 1.34 -9.24 25.33
CA VAL A 311 -0.05 -9.62 24.99
C VAL A 311 -0.27 -9.53 23.47
N GLN A 312 0.22 -8.49 22.80
CA GLN A 312 0.06 -8.40 21.35
C GLN A 312 0.89 -9.39 20.55
N ASN A 313 2.06 -9.78 21.04
CA ASN A 313 2.80 -10.86 20.41
C ASN A 313 2.03 -12.19 20.50
N GLU A 314 1.40 -12.48 21.64
CA GLU A 314 0.55 -13.68 21.78
C GLU A 314 -0.68 -13.64 20.86
N THR A 315 -1.32 -12.48 20.70
CA THR A 315 -2.44 -12.33 19.74
C THR A 315 -1.98 -12.49 18.29
N VAL A 316 -0.78 -12.00 17.94
CA VAL A 316 -0.18 -12.20 16.61
C VAL A 316 0.14 -13.68 16.38
N GLU A 317 0.74 -14.38 17.34
CA GLU A 317 1.06 -15.80 17.21
C GLU A 317 -0.20 -16.65 17.03
N THR A 318 -1.23 -16.41 17.83
CA THR A 318 -2.51 -17.14 17.75
C THR A 318 -3.25 -16.87 16.44
N THR A 319 -3.27 -15.62 15.96
CA THR A 319 -3.87 -15.27 14.66
C THR A 319 -3.08 -15.87 13.50
N GLN A 320 -1.75 -15.86 13.56
CA GLN A 320 -0.90 -16.47 12.55
C GLN A 320 -1.09 -17.99 12.48
N ALA A 321 -1.21 -18.66 13.63
CA ALA A 321 -1.53 -20.09 13.70
C ALA A 321 -2.89 -20.40 13.05
N ARG A 322 -3.92 -19.56 13.29
CA ARG A 322 -5.25 -19.69 12.66
C ARG A 322 -5.19 -19.47 11.14
N VAL A 323 -4.39 -18.53 10.66
CA VAL A 323 -4.18 -18.30 9.23
C VAL A 323 -3.53 -19.52 8.57
N LEU A 324 -2.51 -20.10 9.22
CA LEU A 324 -1.85 -21.31 8.72
C LEU A 324 -2.81 -22.51 8.64
N SER A 325 -3.67 -22.71 9.64
CA SER A 325 -4.67 -23.78 9.60
C SER A 325 -5.69 -23.58 8.47
N LEU A 326 -6.21 -22.35 8.31
CA LEU A 326 -7.15 -22.03 7.24
C LEU A 326 -6.52 -22.21 5.84
N ASN A 327 -5.26 -21.83 5.66
CA ASN A 327 -4.54 -22.03 4.40
C ASN A 327 -4.40 -23.53 4.06
N LYS A 328 -4.12 -24.36 5.06
CA LYS A 328 -4.07 -25.83 4.87
C LYS A 328 -5.45 -26.37 4.46
N ASP A 329 -6.52 -25.88 5.07
CA ASP A 329 -7.88 -26.28 4.73
C ASP A 329 -8.25 -25.86 3.31
N ILE A 330 -7.92 -24.63 2.89
CA ILE A 330 -8.14 -24.12 1.52
C ILE A 330 -7.42 -25.02 0.50
N LEU A 331 -6.16 -25.38 0.74
CA LEU A 331 -5.42 -26.29 -0.15
C LEU A 331 -6.11 -27.65 -0.24
N SER A 332 -6.51 -28.22 0.90
CA SER A 332 -7.19 -29.52 0.94
C SER A 332 -8.54 -29.50 0.19
N GLN A 333 -9.28 -28.39 0.28
CA GLN A 333 -10.55 -28.19 -0.44
C GLN A 333 -10.31 -27.99 -1.93
N GLY A 334 -9.25 -27.26 -2.31
CA GLY A 334 -8.83 -27.11 -3.70
C GLY A 334 -8.49 -28.45 -4.35
N GLU A 335 -7.80 -29.34 -3.64
CA GLU A 335 -7.54 -30.70 -4.15
C GLU A 335 -8.82 -31.53 -4.30
N LYS A 336 -9.74 -31.47 -3.33
CA LYS A 336 -11.05 -32.16 -3.41
C LYS A 336 -11.85 -31.65 -4.60
N LEU A 337 -11.90 -30.34 -4.81
CA LEU A 337 -12.56 -29.70 -5.94
C LEU A 337 -11.95 -30.15 -7.27
N ASN A 338 -10.62 -30.16 -7.38
CA ASN A 338 -9.93 -30.63 -8.58
C ASN A 338 -10.22 -32.10 -8.90
N ARG A 339 -10.29 -32.97 -7.88
CA ARG A 339 -10.71 -34.37 -8.05
C ARG A 339 -12.15 -34.46 -8.55
N ALA A 340 -13.07 -33.70 -7.97
CA ALA A 340 -14.47 -33.66 -8.39
C ALA A 340 -14.63 -33.17 -9.84
N ILE A 341 -13.97 -32.07 -10.22
CA ILE A 341 -13.98 -31.53 -11.60
C ILE A 341 -13.48 -32.56 -12.61
N LYS A 342 -12.37 -33.26 -12.30
CA LYS A 342 -11.84 -34.33 -13.15
C LYS A 342 -12.86 -35.44 -13.33
N GLN A 343 -13.51 -35.88 -12.24
CA GLN A 343 -14.53 -36.93 -12.30
C GLN A 343 -15.77 -36.49 -13.09
N CYS A 344 -16.28 -35.27 -12.85
CA CYS A 344 -17.38 -34.72 -13.63
C CYS A 344 -17.04 -34.67 -15.12
N SER A 345 -15.82 -34.22 -15.48
CA SER A 345 -15.37 -34.20 -16.88
C SER A 345 -15.30 -35.59 -17.53
N LYS A 346 -15.03 -36.63 -16.73
CA LYS A 346 -15.01 -38.02 -17.19
C LYS A 346 -16.43 -38.51 -17.46
N TYR A 347 -17.35 -38.33 -16.51
CA TYR A 347 -18.75 -38.70 -16.68
C TYR A 347 -19.46 -37.94 -17.81
N THR A 348 -19.19 -36.63 -17.96
CA THR A 348 -19.66 -35.83 -19.11
C THR A 348 -19.23 -36.45 -20.44
N ARG A 349 -17.97 -36.90 -20.54
CA ARG A 349 -17.48 -37.58 -21.76
C ARG A 349 -18.17 -38.92 -21.99
N GLU A 350 -18.34 -39.73 -20.94
CA GLU A 350 -19.02 -41.03 -21.01
C GLU A 350 -20.49 -40.88 -21.45
N ILE A 351 -21.26 -39.97 -20.83
CA ILE A 351 -22.66 -39.68 -21.18
C ILE A 351 -22.81 -39.24 -22.63
N ARG A 352 -21.96 -38.31 -23.09
CA ARG A 352 -21.98 -37.81 -24.47
C ARG A 352 -21.58 -38.87 -25.49
N SER A 353 -20.62 -39.72 -25.16
CA SER A 353 -20.22 -40.86 -26.01
C SER A 353 -21.33 -41.90 -26.13
N ALA A 354 -22.02 -42.24 -25.03
CA ALA A 354 -23.12 -43.20 -25.04
C ALA A 354 -24.32 -42.71 -25.87
N LYS A 355 -24.57 -41.39 -25.89
CA LYS A 355 -25.68 -40.78 -26.66
C LYS A 355 -25.29 -40.35 -28.09
N ASN A 356 -24.02 -40.49 -28.50
CA ASN A 356 -23.49 -40.00 -29.78
C ASN A 356 -23.79 -38.50 -30.05
N THR A 357 -23.81 -37.68 -28.99
CA THR A 357 -24.10 -36.24 -29.10
C THR A 357 -22.90 -35.41 -28.64
N LYS A 358 -22.56 -34.37 -29.40
CA LYS A 358 -21.54 -33.38 -28.98
C LYS A 358 -22.13 -32.28 -28.08
N GLU A 359 -23.45 -32.12 -28.09
CA GLU A 359 -24.14 -31.11 -27.30
C GLU A 359 -24.42 -31.56 -25.86
N LYS A 360 -24.66 -30.58 -24.98
CA LYS A 360 -25.07 -30.85 -23.60
C LYS A 360 -26.39 -31.62 -23.59
N THR A 361 -26.39 -32.76 -22.93
CA THR A 361 -27.61 -33.59 -22.77
C THR A 361 -28.59 -32.91 -21.81
N PHE A 362 -29.85 -33.36 -21.83
CA PHE A 362 -30.87 -32.86 -20.91
C PHE A 362 -30.45 -33.09 -19.44
N GLU A 363 -29.88 -34.26 -19.13
CA GLU A 363 -29.42 -34.61 -17.78
C GLU A 363 -28.29 -33.68 -17.31
N GLU A 364 -27.37 -33.27 -18.19
CA GLU A 364 -26.31 -32.31 -17.85
C GLU A 364 -26.87 -30.91 -17.54
N ARG A 365 -27.94 -30.49 -18.22
CA ARG A 365 -28.60 -29.20 -17.96
C ARG A 365 -29.39 -29.23 -16.65
N ASP A 366 -30.06 -30.34 -16.35
CA ASP A 366 -30.79 -30.52 -15.09
C ASP A 366 -29.86 -30.59 -13.88
N ILE A 367 -28.73 -31.29 -13.98
CA ILE A 367 -27.69 -31.31 -12.94
C ILE A 367 -27.14 -29.90 -12.69
N GLN A 368 -26.80 -29.15 -13.75
CA GLN A 368 -26.33 -27.76 -13.63
C GLN A 368 -27.36 -26.85 -12.95
N LEU A 369 -28.65 -27.01 -13.25
CA LEU A 369 -29.71 -26.25 -12.60
C LEU A 369 -29.83 -26.58 -11.10
N ARG A 370 -29.70 -27.86 -10.70
CA ARG A 370 -29.68 -28.25 -9.29
C ARG A 370 -28.45 -27.71 -8.57
N GLU A 371 -27.27 -27.84 -9.17
CA GLU A 371 -26.01 -27.30 -8.62
C GLU A 371 -26.10 -25.78 -8.40
N LEU A 372 -26.62 -25.04 -9.38
CA LEU A 372 -26.83 -23.59 -9.25
C LEU A 372 -27.84 -23.24 -8.14
N ARG A 373 -28.92 -24.00 -8.03
CA ARG A 373 -29.92 -23.80 -6.96
C ARG A 373 -29.31 -24.06 -5.58
N ASP A 374 -28.53 -25.13 -5.43
CA ASP A 374 -27.92 -25.49 -4.15
C ASP A 374 -26.76 -24.57 -3.78
N LEU A 375 -25.97 -24.12 -4.76
CA LEU A 375 -24.98 -23.05 -4.57
C LEU A 375 -25.66 -21.78 -4.06
N ASN A 376 -26.75 -21.35 -4.68
CA ASN A 376 -27.48 -20.16 -4.28
C ASN A 376 -28.03 -20.29 -2.85
N LYS A 377 -28.60 -21.45 -2.47
CA LYS A 377 -29.01 -21.73 -1.09
C LYS A 377 -27.83 -21.66 -0.11
N SER A 378 -26.69 -22.25 -0.47
CA SER A 378 -25.49 -22.26 0.38
C SER A 378 -24.93 -20.86 0.58
N VAL A 379 -24.85 -20.06 -0.48
CA VAL A 379 -24.37 -18.67 -0.45
C VAL A 379 -25.30 -17.82 0.40
N ASN A 380 -26.62 -17.98 0.25
CA ASN A 380 -27.59 -17.26 1.08
C ASN A 380 -27.47 -17.62 2.56
N LYS A 381 -27.22 -18.89 2.88
CA LYS A 381 -26.98 -19.32 4.26
C LYS A 381 -25.70 -18.69 4.84
N MET A 382 -24.59 -18.70 4.09
CA MET A 382 -23.34 -18.06 4.51
C MET A 382 -23.49 -16.55 4.69
N LEU A 383 -24.23 -15.88 3.80
CA LEU A 383 -24.54 -14.45 3.92
C LEU A 383 -25.33 -14.17 5.20
N LEU A 384 -26.34 -14.98 5.51
CA LEU A 384 -27.13 -14.83 6.74
C LEU A 384 -26.30 -15.04 8.00
N GLU A 385 -25.42 -16.04 8.02
CA GLU A 385 -24.51 -16.29 9.14
C GLU A 385 -23.52 -15.11 9.32
N ALA A 386 -22.92 -14.63 8.22
CA ALA A 386 -22.01 -13.47 8.26
C ALA A 386 -22.69 -12.17 8.70
N MET A 387 -23.96 -11.96 8.32
CA MET A 387 -24.77 -10.83 8.77
C MET A 387 -25.15 -10.92 10.25
N LYS A 388 -25.34 -12.13 10.80
CA LYS A 388 -25.58 -12.34 12.24
C LYS A 388 -24.34 -12.05 13.09
N GLU A 389 -23.17 -12.45 12.60
CA GLU A 389 -21.90 -12.24 13.30
C GLU A 389 -21.40 -10.78 13.22
N ASN A 390 -21.77 -10.03 12.16
CA ASN A 390 -21.26 -8.67 11.91
C ASN A 390 -22.39 -7.67 11.61
N PRO A 391 -22.85 -6.88 12.60
CA PRO A 391 -23.94 -5.91 12.44
C PRO A 391 -23.64 -4.81 11.40
N GLU A 392 -22.38 -4.36 11.31
CA GLU A 392 -21.94 -3.37 10.31
C GLU A 392 -21.98 -3.92 8.88
N LEU A 393 -21.68 -5.21 8.70
CA LEU A 393 -21.80 -5.88 7.41
C LEU A 393 -23.27 -6.01 6.99
N SER A 394 -24.15 -6.26 7.97
CA SER A 394 -25.59 -6.35 7.74
C SER A 394 -26.17 -5.07 7.16
N SER A 395 -25.82 -3.90 7.72
CA SER A 395 -26.31 -2.62 7.22
C SER A 395 -25.80 -2.29 5.81
N ALA A 396 -24.52 -2.58 5.54
CA ALA A 396 -23.92 -2.39 4.21
C ALA A 396 -24.56 -3.29 3.14
N LEU A 397 -24.71 -4.59 3.43
CA LEU A 397 -25.34 -5.54 2.50
C LEU A 397 -26.81 -5.18 2.25
N GLN A 398 -27.54 -4.78 3.28
CA GLN A 398 -28.93 -4.34 3.19
C GLN A 398 -29.09 -3.13 2.26
N MET A 399 -28.15 -2.17 2.30
CA MET A 399 -28.10 -1.06 1.34
C MET A 399 -27.82 -1.53 -0.10
N CYS A 400 -26.87 -2.45 -0.30
CA CYS A 400 -26.56 -2.99 -1.63
C CYS A 400 -27.75 -3.76 -2.24
N PHE A 401 -28.45 -4.58 -1.45
CA PHE A 401 -29.64 -5.30 -1.92
C PHE A 401 -30.78 -4.35 -2.30
N MET A 402 -30.96 -3.26 -1.53
CA MET A 402 -31.92 -2.21 -1.87
C MET A 402 -31.59 -1.47 -3.17
N GLN A 403 -30.31 -1.21 -3.45
CA GLN A 403 -29.88 -0.55 -4.69
C GLN A 403 -30.07 -1.39 -5.96
N ILE A 404 -30.04 -2.72 -5.83
CA ILE A 404 -30.14 -3.65 -6.95
C ILE A 404 -31.61 -4.12 -7.16
N GLU A 405 -32.57 -3.57 -6.41
CA GLU A 405 -33.98 -4.03 -6.40
C GLU A 405 -34.11 -5.54 -6.13
N THR A 406 -33.19 -6.10 -5.34
CA THR A 406 -33.18 -7.53 -5.01
C THR A 406 -33.47 -7.73 -3.53
N PHE A 407 -34.27 -8.74 -3.19
CA PHE A 407 -34.62 -9.00 -1.80
C PHE A 407 -33.47 -9.68 -1.07
N ILE A 408 -33.23 -9.25 0.17
CA ILE A 408 -32.35 -9.94 1.12
C ILE A 408 -32.84 -11.39 1.24
N PRO A 409 -31.94 -12.39 1.24
CA PRO A 409 -32.33 -13.76 1.50
C PRO A 409 -33.04 -13.86 2.85
N SER A 410 -34.37 -13.97 2.84
CA SER A 410 -35.17 -14.17 4.05
C SER A 410 -35.09 -15.64 4.46
N GLU A 411 -34.96 -15.92 5.77
CA GLU A 411 -35.09 -17.29 6.32
C GLU A 411 -36.44 -17.93 5.94
N HIS A 412 -37.43 -17.12 5.54
CA HIS A 412 -38.73 -17.55 5.06
C HIS A 412 -39.09 -16.89 3.72
N LYS A 413 -38.90 -17.64 2.62
CA LYS A 413 -39.79 -17.73 1.44
C LYS A 413 -39.18 -18.68 0.41
N ALA A 414 -39.29 -19.98 0.67
CA ALA A 414 -39.41 -20.94 -0.42
C ALA A 414 -40.81 -20.75 -1.03
N THR A 415 -40.89 -20.74 -2.37
CA THR A 415 -42.12 -20.66 -3.18
C THR A 415 -42.54 -19.25 -3.59
N THR A 416 -41.89 -18.72 -4.62
CA THR A 416 -42.61 -17.95 -5.63
C THR A 416 -42.28 -18.57 -6.98
N SER A 417 -43.24 -19.33 -7.49
CA SER A 417 -43.28 -19.84 -8.85
C SER A 417 -43.19 -18.67 -9.83
N ILE A 418 -42.14 -18.60 -10.63
CA ILE A 418 -42.07 -17.68 -11.77
C ILE A 418 -42.89 -18.32 -12.89
N THR A 419 -44.20 -18.03 -12.89
CA THR A 419 -45.08 -18.20 -14.06
C THR A 419 -45.22 -16.85 -14.73
N PHE A 420 -44.44 -16.56 -15.77
CA PHE A 420 -44.83 -15.61 -16.82
C PHE A 420 -44.02 -15.92 -18.09
N TYR A 421 -44.72 -15.84 -19.23
CA TYR A 421 -44.32 -16.19 -20.61
C TYR A 421 -44.63 -17.62 -21.10
N GLN A 422 -45.93 -17.93 -21.13
CA GLN A 422 -46.51 -18.66 -22.27
C GLN A 422 -47.62 -17.79 -22.87
N GLY A 423 -47.39 -17.30 -24.07
CA GLY A 423 -48.32 -16.46 -24.82
C GLY A 423 -47.62 -15.87 -26.03
N ILE A 424 -47.46 -16.71 -27.06
CA ILE A 424 -47.41 -16.43 -28.51
C ILE A 424 -47.01 -17.76 -29.14
N TYR A 425 -48.02 -18.53 -29.59
CA TYR A 425 -48.01 -19.42 -30.74
C TYR A 425 -49.40 -20.08 -30.84
N THR A 426 -50.31 -19.36 -31.50
CA THR A 426 -51.32 -19.88 -32.42
C THR A 426 -51.47 -18.88 -33.53
#